data_AF-A0A4V1DEK3-F1
#
_entry.id   AF-A0A4V1DEK3-F1
#
_cell.length_a   1.000
_cell.length_b   1.000
_cell.length_c   1.000
_cell.angle_alpha   90.00
_cell.angle_beta   90.00
_cell.angle_gamma   90.00
#
_symmetry.space_group_name_H-M   'P 1'
#
loop_
_entity.id
_entity.type
_entity.pdbx_description
1 polymer ?
#
loop_
_entity_poly.entity_id
_entity_poly.type
_entity_poly.pdbx_seq_one_letter_code
_entity_poly.pdbx_strand_id
1 'polypeptide(L)'
;MTTRSTNEPATRLYEAILHLRRLGHRVEKCEGRRGRHRLDGAEITDAALLELAMTRVRRAARVSYSGQAGRTVAGRDTATDGLRP
;
A
#
# COMPACT_ATOMS: atom_id res chain seq x y z
N MET A 1 -3.44 -11.78 34.93
CA MET A 1 -4.30 -10.62 34.58
C MET A 1 -3.63 -9.88 33.44
N THR A 2 -4.06 -10.13 32.20
CA THR A 2 -3.53 -9.50 30.99
C THR A 2 -4.20 -8.15 30.79
N THR A 3 -3.42 -7.07 30.83
CA THR A 3 -3.83 -5.68 30.62
C THR A 3 -4.25 -5.47 29.16
N ARG A 4 -5.44 -5.95 28.79
CA ARG A 4 -6.03 -5.68 27.48
C ARG A 4 -6.64 -4.28 27.44
N SER A 5 -6.07 -3.45 26.56
CA SER A 5 -6.84 -2.84 25.46
C SER A 5 -7.37 -1.41 25.59
N THR A 6 -6.84 -0.53 26.44
CA THR A 6 -7.17 0.90 26.30
C THR A 6 -6.39 1.58 25.16
N ASN A 7 -5.23 1.04 24.77
CA ASN A 7 -4.36 1.62 23.73
C ASN A 7 -4.44 0.93 22.36
N GLU A 8 -5.28 -0.11 22.19
CA GLU A 8 -5.46 -0.79 20.90
C GLU A 8 -5.73 0.15 19.71
N PRO A 9 -6.60 1.18 19.81
CA PRO A 9 -6.85 2.06 18.67
C PRO A 9 -5.62 2.90 18.29
N ALA A 10 -4.85 3.35 19.29
CA ALA A 10 -3.64 4.14 19.05
C ALA A 10 -2.51 3.31 18.43
N THR A 11 -2.32 2.07 18.90
CA THR A 11 -1.32 1.15 18.35
C THR A 11 -1.62 0.79 16.89
N ARG A 12 -2.88 0.47 16.57
CA ARG A 12 -3.30 0.13 15.20
C ARG A 12 -3.12 1.32 14.24
N LEU A 13 -3.42 2.53 14.70
CA LEU A 13 -3.20 3.75 13.91
C LEU A 13 -1.71 3.98 13.65
N TYR A 14 -0.87 3.79 14.66
CA TYR A 14 0.58 3.90 14.52
C TYR A 14 1.14 2.91 13.48
N GLU A 15 0.73 1.65 13.54
CA GLU A 15 1.12 0.64 12.55
C GLU A 15 0.68 1.02 11.13
N ALA A 16 -0.55 1.52 10.96
CA ALA A 16 -1.05 1.99 9.67
C ALA A 16 -0.18 3.12 9.09
N ILE A 17 0.21 4.08 9.93
CA ILE A 17 1.10 5.18 9.53
C ILE A 17 2.47 4.64 9.06
N LEU A 18 3.05 3.69 9.79
CA LEU A 18 4.32 3.06 9.41
C LEU A 18 4.22 2.33 8.07
N HIS A 19 3.14 1.58 7.84
CA HIS A 19 2.91 0.89 6.57
C HIS A 19 2.80 1.85 5.40
N LEU A 20 2.05 2.94 5.54
CA LEU A 20 1.91 3.95 4.50
C LEU A 20 3.26 4.62 4.18
N ARG A 21 4.06 4.95 5.20
CA ARG A 21 5.42 5.48 5.02
C ARG A 21 6.34 4.50 4.31
N ARG A 22 6.26 3.21 4.65
CA ARG A 22 7.03 2.15 3.96
C ARG A 22 6.67 2.03 2.48
N LEU A 23 5.42 2.33 2.12
CA LEU A 23 4.96 2.38 0.72
C LEU A 23 5.33 3.69 0.00
N GLY A 24 6.02 4.62 0.67
CA GLY A 24 6.47 5.90 0.10
C GLY A 24 5.51 7.07 0.32
N HIS A 25 4.45 6.90 1.12
CA HIS A 25 3.52 7.99 1.40
C HIS A 25 4.00 8.91 2.53
N ARG A 26 3.77 10.21 2.39
CA ARG A 26 4.04 11.19 3.45
C ARG A 26 2.82 11.32 4.35
N VAL A 27 2.98 10.92 5.62
CA VAL A 27 1.91 11.03 6.62
C VAL A 27 2.29 12.04 7.69
N GLU A 28 1.48 13.07 7.84
CA GLU A 28 1.66 14.16 8.82
C GLU A 28 0.46 14.22 9.77
N LYS A 29 0.69 14.67 10.99
CA LYS A 29 -0.39 14.92 11.94
C LYS A 29 -0.94 16.32 11.68
N CYS A 30 -2.26 16.47 11.53
CA CYS A 30 -2.85 17.81 11.45
C CYS A 30 -2.82 18.43 12.86
N GLU A 31 -1.92 19.38 13.09
CA GLU A 31 -1.93 20.17 14.31
C GLU A 31 -3.19 21.04 14.34
N GLY A 32 -3.98 20.93 15.40
CA GLY A 32 -5.23 21.70 15.57
C GLY A 32 -6.54 20.95 15.27
N ARG A 33 -6.50 19.74 14.68
CA ARG A 33 -7.69 18.89 14.52
C ARG A 33 -7.45 17.49 15.09
N ARG A 34 -8.01 17.20 16.27
CA ARG A 34 -7.97 15.86 16.85
C ARG A 34 -8.58 14.85 15.87
N GLY A 35 -7.87 13.74 15.66
CA GLY A 35 -8.32 12.64 14.80
C GLY A 35 -8.25 12.90 13.29
N ARG A 36 -7.38 13.84 12.86
CA ARG A 36 -7.10 14.09 11.45
C ARG A 36 -5.60 14.04 11.16
N HIS A 37 -5.28 13.48 10.01
CA HIS A 37 -3.94 13.36 9.44
C HIS A 37 -3.91 13.96 8.05
N ARG A 38 -2.72 14.25 7.53
CA ARG A 38 -2.49 14.52 6.12
C ARG A 38 -1.74 13.36 5.50
N LEU A 39 -2.29 12.82 4.42
CA LEU A 39 -1.67 11.80 3.59
C LEU A 39 -1.35 12.44 2.23
N ASP A 40 -0.07 12.58 1.91
CA ASP A 40 0.41 13.19 0.66
C ASP A 40 -0.18 14.60 0.41
N GLY A 41 -0.44 15.35 1.47
CA GLY A 41 -1.05 16.68 1.44
C GLY A 41 -2.58 16.72 1.53
N ALA A 42 -3.27 15.57 1.43
CA ALA A 42 -4.73 15.49 1.57
C ALA A 42 -5.14 15.19 3.03
N GLU A 43 -6.12 15.94 3.56
CA GLU A 43 -6.65 15.70 4.90
C GLU A 43 -7.50 14.42 4.94
N ILE A 44 -7.25 13.57 5.94
CA ILE A 44 -7.92 12.29 6.14
C ILE A 44 -8.18 12.03 7.63
N THR A 45 -9.25 11.31 7.94
CA THR A 45 -9.57 10.90 9.32
C THR A 45 -8.77 9.67 9.73
N ASP A 46 -8.61 9.45 11.04
CA ASP A 46 -7.89 8.27 11.58
C ASP A 46 -8.47 6.95 11.06
N ALA A 47 -9.81 6.83 11.01
CA ALA A 47 -10.49 5.63 10.53
C ALA A 47 -10.21 5.37 9.05
N ALA A 48 -10.33 6.40 8.20
CA ALA A 48 -10.05 6.28 6.77
C ALA A 48 -8.57 6.01 6.50
N LEU A 49 -7.67 6.54 7.33
CA LEU A 49 -6.23 6.26 7.24
C LEU A 49 -5.94 4.78 7.55
N LEU A 50 -6.57 4.23 8.58
CA LEU A 50 -6.45 2.83 8.95
C LEU A 50 -6.94 1.89 7.81
N GLU A 51 -8.10 2.19 7.25
CA GLU A 51 -8.69 1.43 6.14
C GLU A 51 -7.83 1.49 4.86
N LEU A 52 -7.31 2.68 4.53
CA LEU A 52 -6.41 2.86 3.39
C LEU A 52 -5.11 2.07 3.57
N ALA A 53 -4.52 2.09 4.77
CA ALA A 53 -3.32 1.31 5.05
C ALA A 53 -3.57 -0.19 4.84
N MET A 54 -4.66 -0.75 5.37
CA MET A 54 -5.01 -2.16 5.17
C MET A 54 -5.21 -2.50 3.69
N THR A 55 -5.91 -1.64 2.96
CA THR A 55 -6.17 -1.82 1.52
C THR A 55 -4.89 -1.77 0.70
N ARG A 56 -4.02 -0.77 0.95
CA ARG A 56 -2.75 -0.62 0.23
C ARG A 56 -1.76 -1.73 0.57
N VAL A 57 -1.68 -2.16 1.83
CA VAL A 57 -0.85 -3.30 2.23
C VAL A 57 -1.29 -4.58 1.51
N ARG A 58 -2.60 -4.89 1.48
CA ARG A 58 -3.13 -6.04 0.74
C ARG A 58 -2.83 -5.94 -0.76
N ARG A 59 -2.95 -4.75 -1.36
CA ARG A 59 -2.63 -4.53 -2.77
C ARG A 59 -1.14 -4.72 -3.05
N ALA A 60 -0.26 -4.15 -2.23
CA ALA A 60 1.19 -4.31 -2.38
C ALA A 60 1.62 -5.77 -2.24
N ALA A 61 1.06 -6.49 -1.26
CA ALA A 61 1.30 -7.93 -1.10
C ALA A 61 0.86 -8.74 -2.34
N ARG A 62 -0.26 -8.38 -2.97
CA ARG A 62 -0.69 -8.98 -4.24
C ARG A 62 0.24 -8.63 -5.40
N VAL A 63 0.72 -7.39 -5.49
CA VAL A 63 1.67 -6.97 -6.54
C VAL A 63 2.98 -7.74 -6.44
N SER A 64 3.52 -7.93 -5.23
CA SER A 64 4.69 -8.76 -5.01
C SER A 64 4.46 -10.23 -5.41
N TYR A 65 3.24 -10.73 -5.28
CA TYR A 65 2.88 -12.09 -5.70
C TYR A 65 2.63 -12.19 -7.22
N SER A 66 2.11 -11.14 -7.86
CA SER A 66 1.91 -11.09 -9.31
C SER A 66 3.17 -10.77 -10.10
N GLY A 67 4.20 -10.19 -9.47
CA GLY A 67 5.51 -9.94 -10.09
C GLY A 67 6.32 -11.21 -10.39
N GLN A 68 5.94 -12.36 -9.81
CA GLN A 68 6.59 -13.65 -10.08
C GLN A 68 5.82 -14.51 -11.10
N ALA A 69 4.59 -14.12 -11.47
CA ALA A 69 3.72 -14.86 -12.39
C ALA A 69 3.58 -14.19 -13.78
N GLY A 70 4.59 -13.42 -14.19
CA GLY A 70 4.59 -12.70 -15.48
C GLY A 70 5.85 -12.87 -16.32
N ARG A 71 6.81 -13.71 -15.89
CA ARG A 71 8.00 -14.03 -16.70
C ARG A 71 7.78 -15.29 -17.52
N THR A 72 6.62 -15.41 -18.16
CA THR A 72 6.49 -16.30 -19.31
C THR A 72 7.09 -15.53 -20.48
N VAL A 73 8.33 -15.87 -20.82
CA VAL A 73 8.96 -15.58 -22.10
C VAL A 73 8.02 -16.16 -23.17
N ALA A 74 7.07 -15.34 -23.63
CA ALA A 74 6.44 -15.54 -24.92
C ALA A 74 7.44 -14.93 -25.92
N GLY A 75 8.44 -15.73 -26.28
CA GLY A 75 9.25 -15.50 -27.47
C GLY A 75 8.28 -15.36 -28.64
N ARG A 76 8.04 -14.12 -29.03
CA ARG A 76 7.22 -13.77 -30.17
C ARG A 76 8.15 -13.82 -31.37
N ASP A 77 8.50 -15.04 -31.79
CA ASP A 77 9.04 -15.33 -33.11
C ASP A 77 7.90 -15.13 -34.13
N THR A 78 7.61 -13.87 -34.43
CA THR A 78 6.87 -13.51 -35.64
C THR A 78 7.84 -13.54 -36.81
N ALA A 79 7.79 -14.64 -37.55
CA ALA A 79 8.43 -14.86 -38.83
C ALA A 79 8.08 -13.77 -39.85
N THR A 80 9.10 -13.30 -40.58
CA THR A 80 9.00 -12.92 -42.01
C THR A 80 10.43 -12.72 -42.52
N ASP A 81 11.10 -13.81 -42.91
CA ASP A 81 12.14 -13.71 -43.92
C ASP A 81 11.56 -14.26 -45.22
N GLY A 82 11.60 -13.39 -46.22
CA GLY A 82 10.83 -13.47 -47.44
C GLY A 82 11.24 -14.63 -48.33
N LEU A 83 10.22 -15.16 -48.98
CA LEU A 83 10.26 -16.05 -50.12
C LEU A 83 11.30 -15.59 -51.18
N ARG A 84 12.10 -16.57 -51.63
CA ARG A 84 12.98 -16.63 -52.81
C ARG A 84 12.52 -15.86 -54.06
N PRO A 85 13.47 -15.51 -54.96
CA PRO A 85 13.87 -16.43 -56.05
C PRO A 85 15.23 -17.14 -55.85
#